data_AF-A0A2A9LS54-F1
#
_entry.id   AF-A0A2A9LS54-F1
#
_cell.length_a   1.000
_cell.length_b   1.000
_cell.length_c   1.000
_cell.angle_alpha   90.00
_cell.angle_beta   90.00
_cell.angle_gamma   90.00
#
_symmetry.space_group_name_H-M   'P 1'
#
loop_
_entity.id
_entity.type
_entity.pdbx_description
1 polymer ?
#
loop_
_entity_poly.entity_id
_entity_poly.type
_entity_poly.pdbx_seq_one_letter_code
_entity_poly.pdbx_strand_id
1 'polypeptide(L)'
;MDKLEWIGDNIGLNPDEDVMVKLRDPAMPGGAWEIGLVDALSVADRLDAYGRQRIEAALPFAAEHGYLNSGDLAVWRDYEHYGVVRWIPVVRVRRDDGTEVSVTGDPLPGHAAALDAASGMQAQMGGEWYGVRRIG
;
A
#
# COMPACT_ATOMS: atom_id res chain seq x y z
N MET A 1 21.25 10.89 -1.95
CA MET A 1 19.80 11.14 -2.07
C MET A 1 19.30 11.30 -0.66
N ASP A 2 18.71 12.45 -0.33
CA ASP A 2 18.26 12.71 1.04
C ASP A 2 17.09 11.77 1.37
N LYS A 3 17.07 11.28 2.62
CA LYS A 3 16.02 10.38 3.10
C LYS A 3 14.74 11.17 3.34
N LEU A 4 13.59 10.54 3.11
CA LEU A 4 12.30 11.05 3.52
C LEU A 4 12.22 11.04 5.05
N GLU A 5 11.82 12.15 5.64
CA GLU A 5 11.71 12.29 7.08
C GLU A 5 10.31 11.91 7.54
N TRP A 6 10.23 11.02 8.53
CA TRP A 6 8.99 10.70 9.20
C TRP A 6 8.75 11.73 10.31
N ILE A 7 7.76 12.61 10.14
CA ILE A 7 7.58 13.72 11.09
C ILE A 7 6.37 13.56 12.02
N GLY A 8 5.53 12.55 11.77
CA GLY A 8 4.40 12.22 12.64
C GLY A 8 3.55 11.10 12.07
N ASP A 9 2.73 10.49 12.93
CA ASP A 9 1.76 9.47 12.58
C ASP A 9 0.69 9.35 13.68
N ASN A 10 -0.41 8.67 13.37
CA ASN A 10 -1.45 8.30 14.34
C ASN A 10 -1.43 6.80 14.69
N ILE A 11 -0.31 6.09 14.49
CA ILE A 11 -0.20 4.66 14.77
C ILE A 11 -0.52 4.42 16.25
N GLY A 12 -1.47 3.52 16.50
CA GLY A 12 -1.81 3.13 17.86
C GLY A 12 -2.76 4.09 18.58
N LEU A 13 -3.23 5.16 17.92
CA LEU A 13 -4.08 6.17 18.56
C LEU A 13 -5.57 5.84 18.48
N ASN A 14 -6.06 5.35 17.34
CA ASN A 14 -7.46 4.99 17.15
C ASN A 14 -7.61 3.78 16.20
N PRO A 15 -8.09 2.62 16.67
CA PRO A 15 -8.27 1.43 15.83
C PRO A 15 -9.41 1.55 14.82
N ASP A 16 -10.30 2.55 14.94
CA ASP A 16 -11.41 2.77 14.01
C ASP A 16 -11.05 3.72 12.85
N GLU A 17 -9.84 4.28 12.86
CA GLU A 17 -9.35 5.20 11.83
C GLU A 17 -8.22 4.58 11.01
N ASP A 18 -8.03 5.09 9.79
CA ASP A 18 -6.87 4.76 8.97
C ASP A 18 -5.59 5.32 9.60
N VAL A 19 -4.53 4.53 9.52
CA VAL A 19 -3.19 4.99 9.87
C VAL A 19 -2.72 5.98 8.82
N MET A 20 -2.52 7.20 9.28
CA MET A 20 -1.99 8.32 8.54
C MET A 20 -0.58 8.63 9.02
N VAL A 21 0.34 8.76 8.06
CA VAL A 21 1.76 9.06 8.26
C VAL A 21 2.07 10.37 7.57
N LYS A 22 2.76 11.26 8.28
CA LYS A 22 3.22 12.53 7.76
C LYS A 22 4.70 12.46 7.39
N LEU A 23 5.00 12.63 6.11
CA LEU A 23 6.36 12.63 5.56
C LEU A 23 6.77 14.03 5.10
N ARG A 24 8.08 14.29 5.13
CA ARG A 24 8.70 15.48 4.54
C ARG A 24 9.86 15.05 3.64
N ASP A 25 9.99 15.71 2.49
CA ASP A 25 11.18 15.61 1.63
C ASP A 25 12.09 16.82 1.92
N PRO A 26 13.28 16.64 2.50
CA PRO A 26 14.23 17.74 2.72
C PRO A 26 14.62 18.49 1.45
N ALA A 27 14.57 17.82 0.29
CA ALA A 27 14.91 18.41 -1.00
C ALA A 27 13.77 19.25 -1.59
N MET A 28 12.56 19.20 -1.02
CA MET A 28 11.40 20.00 -1.43
C MET A 28 10.99 21.00 -0.34
N PRO A 29 11.40 22.28 -0.45
CA PRO A 29 11.03 23.30 0.52
C PRO A 29 9.52 23.47 0.64
N GLY A 30 8.98 23.36 1.86
CA GLY A 30 7.63 23.83 2.19
C GLY A 30 6.50 22.80 2.21
N GLY A 31 6.75 21.51 1.99
CA GLY A 31 5.67 20.52 1.99
C GLY A 31 5.98 19.28 2.82
N ALA A 32 5.36 19.17 3.98
CA ALA A 32 5.09 17.86 4.56
C ALA A 32 3.70 17.41 4.11
N TRP A 33 3.55 16.15 3.73
CA TRP A 33 2.29 15.60 3.24
C TRP A 33 1.90 14.36 4.04
N GLU A 34 0.60 14.08 4.07
CA GLU A 34 0.03 12.96 4.81
C GLU A 34 -0.36 11.85 3.82
N ILE A 35 -0.03 10.62 4.17
CA ILE A 35 -0.28 9.42 3.37
C ILE A 35 -0.78 8.28 4.25
N GLY A 36 -1.51 7.33 3.68
CA GLY A 36 -1.91 6.12 4.40
C GLY A 36 -0.71 5.18 4.65
N LEU A 37 -0.89 4.22 5.56
CA LEU A 37 0.14 3.25 5.93
C LEU A 37 0.76 2.52 4.74
N VAL A 38 -0.06 2.06 3.81
CA VAL A 38 0.42 1.32 2.63
C VAL A 38 1.35 2.16 1.74
N ASP A 39 1.10 3.47 1.64
CA ASP A 39 1.97 4.39 0.92
C ASP A 39 3.27 4.62 1.68
N ALA A 40 3.21 4.75 3.00
CA ALA A 40 4.40 4.87 3.84
C ALA A 40 5.31 3.63 3.74
N LEU A 41 4.73 2.42 3.76
CA LEU A 41 5.47 1.17 3.59
C LEU A 41 6.05 1.02 2.18
N SER A 42 5.41 1.59 1.15
CA SER A 42 5.92 1.53 -0.23
C SER A 42 7.21 2.33 -0.45
N VAL A 43 7.55 3.23 0.48
CA VAL A 43 8.77 4.05 0.46
C VAL A 43 9.68 3.76 1.66
N ALA A 44 9.51 2.62 2.33
CA ALA A 44 10.22 2.29 3.57
C ALA A 44 11.76 2.34 3.44
N ASP A 45 12.29 1.96 2.27
CA ASP A 45 13.72 2.00 1.95
C ASP A 45 14.28 3.44 1.86
N ARG A 46 13.42 4.41 1.58
CA ARG A 46 13.74 5.84 1.47
C ARG A 46 13.55 6.61 2.77
N LEU A 47 12.98 6.01 3.81
CA LEU A 47 12.77 6.66 5.11
C LEU A 47 14.07 6.89 5.87
N ASP A 48 14.06 7.88 6.75
CA ASP A 48 15.10 8.11 7.75
C ASP A 48 15.12 7.01 8.84
N ALA A 49 16.04 7.15 9.81
CA ALA A 49 16.16 6.16 10.88
C ALA A 49 14.92 6.15 11.80
N TYR A 50 14.30 7.31 12.00
CA TYR A 50 13.12 7.42 12.85
C TYR A 50 11.90 6.74 12.21
N GLY A 51 11.65 6.95 10.91
CA GLY A 51 10.61 6.24 10.18
C GLY A 51 10.80 4.73 10.17
N ARG A 52 12.05 4.25 10.00
CA ARG A 52 12.34 2.82 10.16
C ARG A 52 12.01 2.30 11.56
N GLN A 53 12.37 3.04 12.60
CA GLN A 53 12.02 2.68 13.98
C GLN A 53 10.50 2.61 14.18
N ARG A 54 9.71 3.51 13.58
CA ARG A 54 8.24 3.44 13.65
C ARG A 54 7.71 2.15 13.00
N ILE A 55 8.25 1.77 11.85
CA ILE A 55 7.88 0.51 11.18
C ILE A 55 8.29 -0.72 12.00
N GLU A 56 9.50 -0.71 12.58
CA GLU A 56 10.07 -1.88 13.26
C GLU A 56 9.59 -2.07 14.71
N ALA A 57 9.03 -1.03 15.34
CA ALA A 57 8.61 -1.09 16.75
C ALA A 57 7.13 -0.73 16.95
N ALA A 58 6.66 0.37 16.36
CA ALA A 58 5.31 0.86 16.63
C ALA A 58 4.24 0.05 15.90
N LEU A 59 4.46 -0.30 14.63
CA LEU A 59 3.52 -1.12 13.86
C LEU A 59 3.33 -2.53 14.42
N PRO A 60 4.39 -3.30 14.77
CA PRO A 60 4.22 -4.60 15.42
C PRO A 60 3.42 -4.49 16.71
N PHE A 61 3.74 -3.51 17.55
CA PHE A 61 3.02 -3.28 18.80
C PHE A 61 1.53 -2.98 18.55
N ALA A 62 1.22 -2.06 17.63
CA ALA A 62 -0.15 -1.70 17.30
C ALA A 62 -0.92 -2.90 16.72
N ALA A 63 -0.29 -3.70 15.85
CA ALA A 63 -0.89 -4.89 15.27
C ALA A 63 -1.16 -5.99 16.30
N GLU A 64 -0.24 -6.21 17.25
CA GLU A 64 -0.38 -7.20 18.31
C GLU A 64 -1.50 -6.84 19.31
N HIS A 65 -1.67 -5.55 19.60
CA HIS A 65 -2.60 -5.06 20.61
C HIS A 65 -3.96 -4.61 20.05
N GLY A 66 -4.20 -4.80 18.75
CA GLY A 66 -5.48 -4.46 18.12
C GLY A 66 -5.70 -2.96 17.94
N TYR A 67 -4.64 -2.18 17.77
CA TYR A 67 -4.70 -0.74 17.51
C TYR A 67 -4.60 -0.37 16.01
N LEU A 68 -4.84 -1.33 15.13
CA LEU A 68 -4.96 -1.11 13.69
C LEU A 68 -6.35 -1.54 13.25
N ASN A 69 -6.95 -0.78 12.33
CA ASN A 69 -8.17 -1.22 11.65
C ASN A 69 -7.90 -2.47 10.78
N SER A 70 -8.94 -3.13 10.29
CA SER A 70 -8.78 -4.37 9.53
C SER A 70 -7.98 -4.21 8.23
N GLY A 71 -8.10 -3.07 7.55
CA GLY A 71 -7.37 -2.77 6.32
C GLY A 71 -5.87 -2.56 6.59
N ASP A 72 -5.53 -1.74 7.57
CA ASP A 72 -4.14 -1.48 7.96
C ASP A 72 -3.47 -2.71 8.57
N LEU A 73 -4.24 -3.53 9.32
CA LEU A 73 -3.75 -4.81 9.80
C LEU A 73 -3.43 -5.76 8.63
N ALA A 74 -4.29 -5.84 7.62
CA ALA A 74 -4.03 -6.66 6.44
C ALA A 74 -2.79 -6.18 5.67
N VAL A 75 -2.63 -4.87 5.49
CA VAL A 75 -1.44 -4.24 4.91
C VAL A 75 -0.18 -4.58 5.71
N TRP A 76 -0.22 -4.42 7.03
CA TRP A 76 0.91 -4.71 7.90
C TRP A 76 1.31 -6.19 7.84
N ARG A 77 0.35 -7.12 7.93
CA ARG A 77 0.65 -8.56 7.88
C ARG A 77 1.20 -9.00 6.54
N ASP A 78 0.74 -8.41 5.45
CA ASP A 78 1.35 -8.65 4.14
C ASP A 78 2.80 -8.17 4.11
N TYR A 79 3.03 -6.94 4.52
CA TYR A 79 4.37 -6.36 4.55
C TYR A 79 5.33 -7.12 5.47
N GLU A 80 4.88 -7.52 6.67
CA GLU A 80 5.65 -8.32 7.63
C GLU A 80 6.09 -9.66 7.02
N HIS A 81 5.23 -10.30 6.21
CA HIS A 81 5.53 -11.58 5.60
C HIS A 81 6.49 -11.47 4.39
N TYR A 82 6.32 -10.46 3.55
CA TYR A 82 7.04 -10.35 2.27
C TYR A 82 8.17 -9.31 2.25
N GLY A 83 8.21 -8.40 3.23
CA GLY A 83 9.16 -7.29 3.31
C GLY A 83 8.94 -6.20 2.26
N VAL A 84 7.83 -6.24 1.53
CA VAL A 84 7.50 -5.28 0.46
C VAL A 84 5.99 -5.16 0.29
N VAL A 85 5.53 -3.97 -0.12
CA VAL A 85 4.13 -3.77 -0.51
C VAL A 85 3.85 -4.46 -1.84
N ARG A 86 2.83 -5.32 -1.85
CA ARG A 86 2.40 -6.04 -3.05
C ARG A 86 1.11 -5.48 -3.62
N TRP A 87 0.97 -5.61 -4.93
CA TRP A 87 -0.11 -5.04 -5.72
C TRP A 87 -0.82 -6.15 -6.48
N ILE A 88 -2.15 -6.11 -6.47
CA ILE A 88 -3.01 -7.08 -7.15
C ILE A 88 -3.42 -6.49 -8.49
N PRO A 89 -3.07 -7.11 -9.63
CA PRO A 89 -3.58 -6.73 -10.93
C PRO A 89 -5.08 -7.00 -11.01
N VAL A 90 -5.84 -6.08 -11.61
CA VAL A 90 -7.30 -6.16 -11.74
C VAL A 90 -7.69 -5.80 -13.17
N VAL A 91 -8.60 -6.58 -13.75
CA VAL A 91 -9.24 -6.30 -15.04
C VAL A 91 -10.75 -6.34 -14.86
N ARG A 92 -11.46 -5.42 -15.50
CA ARG A 92 -12.92 -5.46 -15.62
C ARG A 92 -13.31 -6.01 -16.98
N VAL A 93 -14.10 -7.07 -16.96
CA VAL A 93 -14.53 -7.80 -18.15
C VAL A 93 -16.06 -7.83 -18.18
N ARG A 94 -16.64 -7.58 -19.35
CA ARG A 94 -18.07 -7.81 -19.58
C ARG A 94 -18.27 -9.22 -20.11
N ARG A 95 -19.09 -10.02 -19.43
CA ARG A 95 -19.46 -11.38 -19.83
C ARG A 95 -20.51 -11.36 -20.94
N ASP A 96 -20.71 -12.51 -21.58
CA ASP A 96 -21.68 -12.70 -22.67
C ASP A 96 -23.14 -12.41 -22.23
N ASP A 97 -23.44 -12.58 -20.93
CA ASP A 97 -24.74 -12.23 -20.33
C ASP A 97 -24.89 -10.72 -20.02
N GLY A 98 -23.90 -9.90 -20.37
CA GLY A 98 -23.86 -8.47 -20.14
C GLY A 98 -23.36 -8.05 -18.76
N THR A 99 -23.08 -9.01 -17.86
CA THR A 99 -22.59 -8.68 -16.50
C THR A 99 -21.14 -8.23 -16.52
N GLU A 100 -20.81 -7.22 -15.71
CA GLU A 100 -19.43 -6.78 -15.50
C GLU A 100 -18.84 -7.49 -14.28
N VAL A 101 -17.67 -8.11 -14.45
CA VAL A 101 -16.94 -8.78 -13.38
C VAL A 101 -15.53 -8.26 -13.28
N SER A 102 -15.01 -8.19 -12.04
CA SER A 102 -13.61 -7.92 -11.78
C SER A 102 -12.84 -9.23 -11.65
N VAL A 103 -11.80 -9.40 -12.45
CA VAL A 103 -10.88 -10.53 -12.40
C VAL A 103 -9.55 -10.05 -11.83
N THR A 104 -9.05 -10.75 -10.82
CA THR A 104 -7.78 -10.43 -10.16
C THR A 104 -6.73 -11.48 -10.48
N GLY A 105 -5.47 -11.05 -10.66
CA GLY A 105 -4.33 -11.95 -10.74
C GLY A 105 -3.61 -12.09 -9.40
N ASP A 106 -2.44 -12.74 -9.43
CA ASP A 106 -1.61 -12.93 -8.24
C ASP A 106 -0.98 -11.62 -7.76
N PRO A 107 -0.79 -11.43 -6.44
CA PRO A 107 -0.09 -10.26 -5.91
C PRO A 107 1.37 -10.20 -6.37
N LEU A 108 1.80 -9.03 -6.85
CA LEU A 108 3.14 -8.80 -7.39
C LEU A 108 3.89 -7.71 -6.60
N PRO A 109 5.22 -7.84 -6.44
CA PRO A 109 6.03 -6.79 -5.83
C PRO A 109 6.10 -5.59 -6.78
N GLY A 110 5.68 -4.42 -6.29
CA GLY A 110 5.76 -3.17 -7.03
C GLY A 110 4.59 -2.89 -7.97
N HIS A 111 4.22 -1.61 -8.03
CA HIS A 111 3.06 -1.12 -8.78
C HIS A 111 3.19 -1.35 -10.30
N ALA A 112 4.37 -1.11 -10.87
CA ALA A 112 4.60 -1.26 -12.31
C ALA A 112 4.42 -2.70 -12.79
N ALA A 113 5.01 -3.67 -12.07
CA ALA A 113 4.88 -5.09 -12.41
C ALA A 113 3.42 -5.56 -12.37
N ALA A 114 2.65 -5.10 -11.39
CA ALA A 114 1.23 -5.41 -11.31
C ALA A 114 0.42 -4.72 -12.43
N LEU A 115 0.76 -3.49 -12.82
CA LEU A 115 0.10 -2.84 -13.96
C LEU A 115 0.39 -3.56 -15.28
N ASP A 116 1.63 -3.98 -15.50
CA ASP A 116 2.01 -4.75 -16.69
C ASP A 116 1.25 -6.07 -16.75
N ALA A 117 1.11 -6.76 -15.62
CA ALA A 117 0.31 -7.98 -15.51
C ALA A 117 -1.18 -7.71 -15.81
N ALA A 118 -1.75 -6.63 -15.26
CA ALA A 118 -3.14 -6.24 -15.51
C ALA A 118 -3.38 -5.92 -16.99
N SER A 119 -2.44 -5.24 -17.65
CA SER A 119 -2.48 -4.99 -19.10
C SER A 119 -2.44 -6.29 -19.91
N GLY A 120 -1.56 -7.23 -19.54
CA GLY A 120 -1.49 -8.55 -20.16
C GLY A 120 -2.79 -9.35 -20.00
N MET A 121 -3.39 -9.32 -18.81
CA MET A 121 -4.70 -9.93 -18.55
C MET A 121 -5.81 -9.29 -19.40
N GLN A 122 -5.82 -7.96 -19.52
CA GLN A 122 -6.80 -7.24 -20.33
C GLN A 122 -6.74 -7.67 -21.80
N ALA A 123 -5.54 -7.75 -22.36
CA ALA A 123 -5.32 -8.16 -23.75
C ALA A 123 -5.80 -9.60 -24.01
N GLN A 124 -5.67 -10.50 -23.03
CA GLN A 124 -6.13 -11.89 -23.14
C GLN A 124 -7.64 -12.04 -22.98
N MET A 125 -8.25 -11.23 -22.11
CA MET A 125 -9.66 -11.37 -21.72
C MET A 125 -10.60 -10.42 -22.48
N GLY A 126 -10.08 -9.49 -23.27
CA GLY A 126 -10.88 -8.45 -23.92
C GLY A 126 -11.49 -7.44 -22.91
N GLY A 127 -10.77 -7.16 -21.82
CA GLY A 127 -11.26 -6.28 -20.76
C GLY A 127 -11.47 -4.83 -21.20
N GLU A 128 -12.49 -4.18 -20.66
CA GLU A 128 -12.78 -2.75 -20.94
C GLU A 128 -11.86 -1.81 -20.15
N TRP A 129 -11.34 -2.31 -19.02
CA TRP A 129 -10.47 -1.58 -18.12
C TRP A 129 -9.50 -2.50 -17.41
N TYR A 130 -8.33 -1.99 -17.07
CA TYR A 130 -7.37 -2.64 -16.20
C TYR A 130 -6.74 -1.64 -15.24
N GLY A 131 -6.24 -2.16 -14.12
CA GLY A 131 -5.52 -1.38 -13.13
C GLY A 131 -4.97 -2.28 -12.05
N VAL A 132 -4.63 -1.69 -10.91
CA VAL A 132 -4.11 -2.41 -9.76
C VAL A 132 -4.81 -1.94 -8.51
N ARG A 133 -4.89 -2.83 -7.52
CA ARG A 133 -5.29 -2.49 -6.15
C ARG A 133 -4.24 -2.96 -5.17
N ARG A 134 -4.18 -2.32 -4.02
CA ARG A 134 -3.34 -2.76 -2.90
C ARG A 134 -4.02 -3.90 -2.16
N ILE A 135 -3.23 -4.66 -1.41
CA ILE A 135 -3.77 -5.55 -0.38
C ILE A 135 -4.36 -4.67 0.72
N GLY A 136 -5.60 -4.96 1.11
CA GLY A 136 -6.43 -4.20 2.03
C GLY A 136 -7.81 -4.84 2.13
#